data_AF-A0A662XFB0-F1
#
_entry.id   AF-A0A662XFB0-F1
#
_cell.length_a   1.000
_cell.length_b   1.000
_cell.length_c   1.000
_cell.angle_alpha   90.00
_cell.angle_beta   90.00
_cell.angle_gamma   90.00
#
_symmetry.space_group_name_H-M   'P 1'
#
loop_
_entity.id
_entity.type
_entity.pdbx_description
1 polymer ?
#
loop_
_entity_poly.entity_id
_entity_poly.type
_entity_poly.pdbx_seq_one_letter_code
_entity_poly.pdbx_strand_id
1 'polypeptide(L)'
;ICKAATDDAAVNATLNDVTNVSFVNSKAEDVMKDLLRKKREESEMHLNRVVAIVDPPRAGLHHQVLRALRSCPPVERIVYVSCNPTNSLVTDAVTLCGPGTKSIQGDAFQPVHAIPVDMFPHTPHCEMIVVFDRVKST
;
A
#
# COMPACT_ATOMS: atom_id res chain seq x y z
N ILE A 1 8.57 4.36 13.01
CA ILE A 1 7.92 3.50 14.02
C ILE A 1 7.40 4.43 15.11
N CYS A 2 6.11 4.40 15.40
CA CYS A 2 5.47 5.30 16.37
C CYS A 2 4.51 4.48 17.24
N LYS A 3 4.94 4.13 18.45
CA LYS A 3 4.15 3.29 19.35
C LYS A 3 2.84 3.99 19.77
N ALA A 4 2.91 5.28 20.09
CA ALA A 4 1.74 6.07 20.46
C ALA A 4 0.62 5.98 19.41
N ALA A 5 0.95 6.14 18.11
CA ALA A 5 -0.04 6.03 17.04
C ALA A 5 -0.69 4.63 16.92
N THR A 6 0.05 3.56 17.25
CA THR A 6 -0.50 2.19 17.24
C THR A 6 -1.41 1.96 18.44
N ASP A 7 -1.05 2.51 19.61
CA ASP A 7 -1.85 2.42 20.82
C ASP A 7 -3.16 3.23 20.65
N ASP A 8 -3.10 4.43 20.07
CA ASP A 8 -4.25 5.25 19.72
C ASP A 8 -5.20 4.52 18.74
N ALA A 9 -4.64 3.80 17.77
CA ALA A 9 -5.45 3.02 16.83
C ALA A 9 -6.22 1.87 17.52
N ALA A 10 -5.60 1.21 18.51
CA ALA A 10 -6.26 0.18 19.30
C ALA A 10 -7.37 0.75 20.20
N VAL A 11 -7.14 1.93 20.79
CA VAL A 11 -8.17 2.67 21.55
C VAL A 11 -9.34 3.03 20.62
N ASN A 12 -9.06 3.58 19.44
CA ASN A 12 -10.09 3.95 18.46
C ASN A 12 -10.91 2.75 18.00
N ALA A 13 -10.29 1.59 17.78
CA ALA A 13 -11.02 0.37 17.44
C ALA A 13 -11.98 -0.05 18.56
N THR A 14 -11.51 0.01 19.81
CA THR A 14 -12.35 -0.30 20.99
C THR A 14 -13.52 0.67 21.14
N LEU A 15 -13.29 1.98 20.94
CA LEU A 15 -14.33 3.00 21.03
C LEU A 15 -15.43 2.86 19.96
N ASN A 16 -15.14 2.18 18.85
CA ASN A 16 -16.05 2.00 17.73
C ASN A 16 -16.53 0.54 17.57
N ASP A 17 -16.30 -0.31 18.57
CA ASP A 17 -16.64 -1.75 18.54
C ASP A 17 -16.09 -2.51 17.30
N VAL A 18 -14.94 -2.07 16.78
CA VAL A 18 -14.29 -2.68 15.61
C VAL A 18 -13.38 -3.82 16.06
N THR A 19 -13.78 -5.06 15.80
CA THR A 19 -13.09 -6.27 16.28
C THR A 19 -12.27 -7.00 15.22
N ASN A 20 -12.43 -6.64 13.95
CA ASN A 20 -11.80 -7.29 12.80
C ASN A 20 -10.51 -6.59 12.33
N VAL A 21 -9.79 -5.94 13.24
CA VAL A 21 -8.57 -5.18 12.95
C VAL A 21 -7.42 -5.68 13.80
N SER A 22 -6.21 -5.63 13.24
CA SER A 22 -4.97 -5.87 13.98
C SER A 22 -3.98 -4.76 13.67
N PHE A 23 -3.24 -4.33 14.69
CA PHE A 23 -2.29 -3.23 14.59
C PHE A 23 -0.87 -3.75 14.85
N VAL A 24 0.06 -3.39 13.96
CA VAL A 24 1.44 -3.88 14.01
C VAL A 24 2.39 -2.70 14.01
N ASN A 25 3.07 -2.48 15.13
CA ASN A 25 4.07 -1.42 15.26
C ASN A 25 5.45 -1.91 14.78
N SER A 26 5.64 -1.91 13.47
CA SER A 26 6.91 -2.30 12.84
C SER A 26 7.09 -1.53 11.53
N LYS A 27 8.25 -1.67 10.89
CA LYS A 27 8.43 -1.13 9.54
C LYS A 27 7.61 -1.94 8.54
N ALA A 28 6.97 -1.26 7.59
CA ALA A 28 6.10 -1.90 6.61
C ALA A 28 6.85 -3.00 5.82
N GLU A 29 8.11 -2.76 5.46
CA GLU A 29 8.94 -3.72 4.73
C GLU A 29 9.26 -5.00 5.51
N ASP A 30 9.30 -4.94 6.84
CA ASP A 30 9.59 -6.09 7.69
C ASP A 30 8.31 -6.92 7.88
N VAL A 31 7.19 -6.25 8.16
CA VAL A 31 5.86 -6.91 8.29
C VAL A 31 5.46 -7.59 6.99
N MET A 32 5.65 -6.93 5.85
CA MET A 32 5.29 -7.50 4.54
C MET A 32 6.10 -8.77 4.24
N LYS A 33 7.38 -8.83 4.60
CA LYS A 33 8.20 -10.05 4.47
C LYS A 33 7.66 -11.19 5.33
N ASP A 34 7.34 -10.91 6.59
CA ASP A 34 6.82 -11.93 7.50
C ASP A 34 5.42 -12.41 7.11
N LEU A 35 4.54 -11.52 6.64
CA LEU A 35 3.22 -11.89 6.11
C LEU A 35 3.34 -12.75 4.84
N LEU A 36 4.27 -12.41 3.94
CA LEU A 36 4.56 -13.21 2.76
C LEU A 36 5.15 -14.59 3.10
N ARG A 37 5.96 -14.68 4.16
CA ARG A 37 6.54 -15.93 4.64
C ARG A 37 5.49 -16.81 5.32
N LYS A 38 4.74 -16.28 6.29
CA LYS A 38 3.67 -16.99 7.01
C LYS A 38 2.59 -17.53 6.07
N LYS A 39 2.22 -16.79 5.02
CA LYS A 39 1.30 -17.26 3.98
C LYS A 39 1.77 -18.51 3.22
N ARG A 40 3.08 -18.72 3.08
CA ARG A 40 3.60 -19.94 2.43
C ARG A 40 3.50 -21.16 3.34
N GLU A 41 3.42 -20.93 4.65
CA GLU A 41 3.42 -21.96 5.69
C GLU A 41 1.99 -22.31 6.12
N GLU A 42 1.10 -21.31 6.21
CA GLU A 42 -0.31 -21.46 6.57
C GLU A 42 -1.20 -21.43 5.32
N SER A 43 -1.47 -22.62 4.76
CA SER A 43 -2.35 -22.82 3.58
C SER A 43 -3.82 -22.40 3.78
N GLU A 44 -4.19 -21.85 4.95
CA GLU A 44 -5.58 -21.60 5.37
C GLU A 44 -5.97 -20.13 5.48
N MET A 45 -5.03 -19.18 5.35
CA MET A 45 -5.40 -17.77 5.37
C MET A 45 -6.05 -17.40 4.04
N HIS A 46 -7.38 -17.27 4.03
CA HIS A 46 -8.26 -16.94 2.91
C HIS A 46 -8.03 -15.52 2.32
N LEU A 47 -6.79 -15.05 2.26
CA LEU A 47 -6.42 -13.85 1.53
C LEU A 47 -6.26 -14.20 0.05
N ASN A 48 -7.36 -14.58 -0.58
CA ASN A 48 -7.42 -14.80 -2.03
C ASN A 48 -7.40 -13.47 -2.78
N ARG A 49 -7.92 -12.41 -2.15
CA ARG A 49 -7.96 -11.04 -2.69
C ARG A 49 -7.70 -10.02 -1.60
N VAL A 50 -6.74 -9.14 -1.82
CA VAL A 50 -6.31 -8.10 -0.88
C VAL A 50 -6.28 -6.76 -1.60
N VAL A 51 -6.80 -5.74 -0.92
CA VAL A 51 -6.63 -4.34 -1.27
C VAL A 51 -5.59 -3.74 -0.33
N ALA A 52 -4.49 -3.24 -0.88
CA ALA A 52 -3.50 -2.49 -0.12
C ALA A 52 -3.87 -1.01 -0.14
N ILE A 53 -3.96 -0.37 1.03
CA ILE A 53 -4.15 1.08 1.15
C ILE A 53 -2.83 1.65 1.66
N VAL A 54 -2.26 2.62 0.94
CA VAL A 54 -0.96 3.21 1.27
C VAL A 54 -1.05 4.73 1.26
N ASP A 55 -0.59 5.34 2.34
CA ASP A 55 -0.48 6.79 2.53
C ASP A 55 0.94 7.13 3.01
N PRO A 56 1.93 7.15 2.09
CA PRO A 56 3.31 7.41 2.43
C PRO A 56 3.61 8.89 2.68
N PRO A 57 4.75 9.21 3.33
CA PRO A 57 5.25 10.58 3.40
C PRO A 57 5.61 11.14 2.02
N ARG A 58 5.94 12.44 1.92
CA ARG A 58 6.29 13.13 0.65
C ARG A 58 7.38 12.45 -0.19
N ALA A 59 8.23 11.62 0.43
CA ALA A 59 9.28 10.85 -0.25
C ALA A 59 8.75 9.64 -1.05
N GLY A 60 7.50 9.23 -0.83
CA GLY A 60 6.93 8.01 -1.43
C GLY A 60 7.17 6.75 -0.61
N LEU A 61 6.87 5.61 -1.22
CA LEU A 61 7.07 4.30 -0.61
C LEU A 61 8.54 3.89 -0.61
N HIS A 62 8.95 3.22 0.45
CA HIS A 62 10.25 2.58 0.47
C HIS A 62 10.31 1.46 -0.58
N HIS A 63 11.44 1.32 -1.29
CA HIS A 63 11.61 0.38 -2.41
C HIS A 63 11.26 -1.08 -2.05
N GLN A 64 11.49 -1.50 -0.80
CA GLN A 64 11.14 -2.85 -0.34
C GLN A 64 9.63 -3.06 -0.25
N VAL A 65 8.86 -2.00 0.04
CA VAL A 65 7.40 -2.05 0.05
C VAL A 65 6.86 -2.16 -1.37
N LEU A 66 7.39 -1.36 -2.31
CA LEU A 66 7.04 -1.47 -3.73
C LEU A 66 7.30 -2.88 -4.27
N ARG A 67 8.48 -3.44 -3.96
CA ARG A 67 8.84 -4.81 -4.32
C ARG A 67 7.86 -5.82 -3.71
N ALA A 68 7.54 -5.68 -2.44
CA ALA A 68 6.62 -6.59 -1.75
C ALA A 68 5.20 -6.53 -2.34
N LEU A 69 4.69 -5.33 -2.67
CA LEU A 69 3.39 -5.16 -3.33
C LEU A 69 3.37 -5.83 -4.71
N ARG A 70 4.42 -5.65 -5.51
CA ARG A 70 4.57 -6.30 -6.82
C ARG A 70 4.63 -7.82 -6.71
N SER A 71 5.39 -8.34 -5.75
CA SER A 71 5.64 -9.76 -5.56
C SER A 71 4.62 -10.49 -4.68
N CYS A 72 3.55 -9.84 -4.22
CA CYS A 72 2.49 -10.44 -3.40
C CYS A 72 1.26 -10.73 -4.26
N PRO A 73 1.09 -11.96 -4.79
CA PRO A 73 0.00 -12.26 -5.73
C PRO A 73 -1.42 -11.93 -5.19
N PRO A 74 -1.73 -12.15 -3.91
CA PRO A 74 -3.03 -11.78 -3.35
C PRO A 74 -3.39 -10.29 -3.42
N VAL A 75 -2.42 -9.39 -3.50
CA VAL A 75 -2.69 -7.95 -3.63
C VAL A 75 -3.16 -7.70 -5.05
N GLU A 76 -4.47 -7.59 -5.26
CA GLU A 76 -5.08 -7.34 -6.57
C GLU A 76 -5.32 -5.85 -6.82
N ARG A 77 -5.37 -5.04 -5.76
CA ARG A 77 -5.62 -3.60 -5.84
C ARG A 77 -4.76 -2.81 -4.86
N ILE A 78 -4.30 -1.64 -5.29
CA ILE A 78 -3.61 -0.66 -4.45
C ILE A 78 -4.38 0.66 -4.52
N VAL A 79 -4.76 1.21 -3.37
CA VAL A 79 -5.23 2.58 -3.22
C VAL A 79 -4.08 3.39 -2.67
N TYR A 80 -3.52 4.28 -3.49
CA TYR A 80 -2.37 5.11 -3.14
C TYR A 80 -2.84 6.54 -2.90
N VAL A 81 -2.62 7.07 -1.71
CA VAL A 81 -2.84 8.48 -1.34
C VAL A 81 -1.50 9.22 -1.41
N SER A 82 -1.44 10.37 -2.06
CA SER A 82 -0.19 11.11 -2.25
C SER A 82 -0.35 12.62 -2.10
N CYS A 83 0.45 13.17 -1.19
CA CYS A 83 0.67 14.60 -0.99
C CYS A 83 1.70 15.21 -1.96
N ASN A 84 2.31 14.38 -2.82
CA ASN A 84 3.32 14.78 -3.80
C ASN A 84 3.10 14.09 -5.15
N PRO A 85 1.97 14.40 -5.83
CA PRO A 85 1.54 13.68 -7.02
C PRO A 85 2.46 13.87 -8.22
N THR A 86 3.30 14.90 -8.24
CA THR A 86 4.17 15.24 -9.37
C THR A 86 5.53 14.55 -9.33
N ASN A 87 5.92 13.95 -8.19
CA ASN A 87 7.25 13.35 -8.05
C ASN A 87 7.21 11.93 -7.48
N SER A 88 6.95 11.77 -6.17
CA SER A 88 7.06 10.45 -5.53
C SER A 88 6.00 9.48 -6.03
N LEU A 89 4.76 9.93 -6.21
CA LEU A 89 3.69 9.12 -6.83
C LEU A 89 4.08 8.64 -8.23
N VAL A 90 4.65 9.52 -9.06
CA VAL A 90 5.05 9.18 -10.44
C VAL A 90 6.15 8.12 -10.41
N THR A 91 7.16 8.29 -9.55
CA THR A 91 8.29 7.36 -9.42
C THR A 91 7.84 5.99 -8.93
N ASP A 92 6.94 5.96 -7.93
CA ASP A 92 6.36 4.73 -7.41
C ASP A 92 5.46 4.04 -8.45
N ALA A 93 4.64 4.81 -9.16
CA ALA A 93 3.77 4.31 -10.22
C ALA A 93 4.56 3.66 -11.37
N VAL A 94 5.71 4.24 -11.75
CA VAL A 94 6.62 3.61 -12.74
C VAL A 94 7.10 2.25 -12.26
N THR A 95 7.40 2.09 -10.97
CA THR A 95 7.82 0.80 -10.41
C THR A 95 6.64 -0.20 -10.33
N LEU A 96 5.46 0.28 -9.95
CA LEU A 96 4.26 -0.54 -9.83
C LEU A 96 3.73 -1.03 -11.19
N CYS A 97 3.79 -0.17 -12.21
CA CYS A 97 3.23 -0.44 -13.54
C CYS A 97 4.28 -0.94 -14.55
N GLY A 98 5.56 -0.74 -14.26
CA GLY A 98 6.66 -1.12 -15.13
C GLY A 98 6.86 -2.64 -15.25
N PRO A 99 7.61 -3.06 -16.28
CA PRO A 99 7.92 -4.46 -16.51
C PRO A 99 8.69 -5.07 -15.32
N GLY A 100 8.61 -6.39 -15.19
CA GLY A 100 9.43 -7.11 -14.21
C GLY A 100 10.92 -6.96 -14.52
N THR A 101 11.73 -6.83 -13.46
CA THR A 101 13.20 -6.77 -13.52
C THR A 101 13.80 -7.77 -12.53
N LYS A 102 15.12 -7.89 -12.48
CA LYS A 102 15.79 -8.72 -11.46
C LYS A 102 15.45 -8.28 -10.02
N SER A 103 15.22 -6.99 -9.80
CA SER A 103 14.89 -6.42 -8.48
C SER A 103 13.38 -6.30 -8.22
N ILE A 104 12.55 -6.23 -9.27
CA ILE A 104 11.09 -6.10 -9.19
C ILE A 104 10.42 -7.30 -9.86
N GLN A 105 9.88 -8.21 -9.04
CA GLN A 105 9.24 -9.44 -9.50
C GLN A 105 7.72 -9.38 -9.31
N GLY A 106 6.99 -10.24 -10.02
CA GLY A 106 5.52 -10.35 -9.99
C GLY A 106 4.83 -9.61 -11.14
N ASP A 107 3.50 -9.60 -11.15
CA ASP A 107 2.69 -9.00 -12.22
C ASP A 107 2.48 -7.50 -12.02
N ALA A 108 2.54 -6.74 -13.11
CA ALA A 108 2.39 -5.29 -13.07
C ALA A 108 0.99 -4.87 -12.63
N PHE A 109 0.88 -3.64 -12.15
CA PHE A 109 -0.39 -2.97 -11.96
C PHE A 109 -0.66 -1.99 -13.10
N GLN A 110 -1.90 -1.52 -13.19
CA GLN A 110 -2.30 -0.44 -14.08
C GLN A 110 -3.16 0.56 -13.31
N PRO A 111 -2.97 1.87 -13.51
CA PRO A 111 -3.87 2.87 -12.91
C PRO A 111 -5.25 2.74 -13.57
N VAL A 112 -6.29 2.64 -12.74
CA VAL A 112 -7.69 2.53 -13.19
C VAL A 112 -8.54 3.72 -12.76
N HIS A 113 -8.06 4.48 -11.77
CA HIS A 113 -8.76 5.67 -11.29
C HIS A 113 -7.79 6.68 -10.69
N ALA A 114 -8.09 7.98 -10.82
CA ALA A 114 -7.34 9.06 -10.20
C ALA A 114 -8.30 10.19 -9.79
N ILE A 115 -8.24 10.62 -8.53
CA ILE A 115 -9.04 11.74 -7.99
C ILE A 115 -8.11 12.70 -7.25
N PRO A 116 -8.08 13.99 -7.62
CA PRO A 116 -7.46 15.03 -6.79
C PRO A 116 -8.40 15.42 -5.64
N VAL A 117 -7.82 15.71 -4.47
CA VAL A 117 -8.53 16.22 -3.29
C VAL A 117 -7.85 17.49 -2.81
N ASP A 118 -8.59 18.60 -2.81
CA ASP A 118 -8.12 19.87 -2.26
C ASP A 118 -8.28 19.88 -0.73
N MET A 119 -7.30 19.29 -0.04
CA MET A 119 -7.21 19.32 1.42
C MET A 119 -6.65 20.66 1.95
N PHE A 120 -6.05 21.47 1.08
CA PHE A 120 -5.33 22.69 1.47
C PHE A 120 -5.66 23.86 0.53
N PRO A 121 -6.90 24.37 0.56
CA PRO A 121 -7.31 25.48 -0.29
C PRO A 121 -6.39 26.69 -0.13
N HIS A 122 -6.16 27.41 -1.23
CA HIS A 122 -5.27 28.57 -1.30
C HIS A 122 -3.78 28.26 -1.10
N THR A 123 -3.37 26.99 -1.16
CA THR A 123 -1.96 26.57 -1.20
C THR A 123 -1.66 25.88 -2.53
N PRO A 124 -0.38 25.69 -2.91
CA PRO A 124 -0.03 24.88 -4.07
C PRO A 124 -0.14 23.37 -3.81
N HIS A 125 -0.53 22.94 -2.61
CA HIS A 125 -0.63 21.52 -2.26
C HIS A 125 -1.98 20.95 -2.68
N CYS A 126 -1.95 19.77 -3.30
CA CYS A 126 -3.14 18.99 -3.63
C CYS A 126 -2.83 17.53 -3.34
N GLU A 127 -3.73 16.86 -2.60
CA GLU A 127 -3.66 15.42 -2.42
C GLU A 127 -4.18 14.74 -3.70
N MET A 128 -3.66 13.55 -4.00
CA MET A 128 -4.11 12.73 -5.11
C MET A 128 -4.32 11.30 -4.62
N ILE A 129 -5.47 10.72 -4.96
CA ILE A 129 -5.74 9.30 -4.77
C ILE A 129 -5.67 8.62 -6.12
N VAL A 130 -4.79 7.63 -6.27
CA VAL A 130 -4.72 6.78 -7.48
C VAL A 130 -5.01 5.34 -7.10
N VAL A 131 -5.93 4.72 -7.83
CA VAL A 131 -6.24 3.30 -7.69
C VAL A 131 -5.54 2.54 -8.80
N PHE A 132 -4.80 1.51 -8.41
CA PHE A 132 -4.13 0.59 -9.32
C PHE A 132 -4.72 -0.81 -9.18
N ASP A 133 -5.08 -1.44 -10.30
CA ASP A 133 -5.47 -2.85 -10.34
C ASP A 133 -4.36 -3.69 -10.93
N ARG A 134 -4.16 -4.91 -10.43
CA ARG A 134 -3.21 -5.85 -11.00
C ARG A 134 -3.66 -6.23 -12.41
N VAL A 135 -2.74 -6.19 -13.37
CA VAL A 135 -3.02 -6.63 -14.73
C VAL A 135 -3.29 -8.13 -14.68
N LYS A 136 -4.50 -8.53 -15.07
CA LYS A 136 -4.86 -9.95 -15.16
C LYS A 136 -4.23 -10.53 -16.41
N SER A 137 -3.34 -11.51 -16.24
CA SER A 137 -2.91 -12.35 -17.37
C SER A 137 -4.13 -13.07 -17.93
N THR A 138 -4.41 -12.85 -19.22
CA THR A 138 -5.42 -13.60 -19.98
C THR A 138 -4.86 -14.96 -20.36
#